data_AF-A0A1A8X8U6-F1
#
_entry.id   AF-A0A1A8X8U6-F1
#
_cell.length_a   1.000
_cell.length_b   1.000
_cell.length_c   1.000
_cell.angle_alpha   90.00
_cell.angle_beta   90.00
_cell.angle_gamma   90.00
#
_symmetry.space_group_name_H-M   'P 1'
#
loop_
_entity.id
_entity.type
_entity.pdbx_description
1 polymer ?
#
loop_
_entity_poly.entity_id
_entity_poly.type
_entity_poly.pdbx_seq_one_letter_code
_entity_poly.pdbx_strand_id
1 'polypeptide(L)'
;MAPVKEEEYYNTVDAYLSHKGILDTYANDSHGNYKIYCENIIKTNLNNNLDYMKACIAILKHSHISKDKDAFSYINIPCGHLNIWLKEQIKNIPNYKYDVLEFYNTLKSHQFSKPFINDLCDGEINNIDDSLYTDFQFLYNLHYNLNIYRNIFDYNDLTNCDSITACKTAYGSKINNCLSPKSSPLCKGLKSFKEQYNNEMQIKGKCPNIEKKYLSYPEQENRKEQLERTEDEGSIQLNSAPQGEDLSEEHPSGYNSGHS
;
A
#
# COMPACT_ATOMS: atom_id res chain seq x y z
N MET A 1 -3.19 -15.27 9.85
CA MET A 1 -3.49 -14.06 10.67
C MET A 1 -4.93 -13.63 10.40
N ALA A 2 -5.56 -12.78 11.22
CA ALA A 2 -6.94 -12.34 10.95
C ALA A 2 -6.97 -11.22 9.88
N PRO A 3 -7.92 -11.23 8.91
CA PRO A 3 -8.00 -10.23 7.84
C PRO A 3 -8.05 -8.77 8.30
N VAL A 4 -8.65 -8.49 9.46
CA VAL A 4 -8.73 -7.14 10.06
C VAL A 4 -7.33 -6.57 10.32
N LYS A 5 -6.40 -7.41 10.80
CA LYS A 5 -5.03 -7.01 11.10
C LYS A 5 -4.26 -6.68 9.82
N GLU A 6 -4.53 -7.38 8.71
CA GLU A 6 -3.90 -7.08 7.41
C GLU A 6 -4.34 -5.71 6.86
N GLU A 7 -5.63 -5.39 6.95
CA GLU A 7 -6.16 -4.11 6.50
C GLU A 7 -5.58 -2.93 7.29
N GLU A 8 -5.43 -3.07 8.61
CA GLU A 8 -4.79 -2.07 9.47
C GLU A 8 -3.38 -1.74 9.00
N TYR A 9 -2.57 -2.76 8.69
CA TYR A 9 -1.22 -2.57 8.18
C TYR A 9 -1.20 -1.89 6.80
N TYR A 10 -2.03 -2.35 5.87
CA TYR A 10 -2.00 -1.85 4.49
C TYR A 10 -2.49 -0.41 4.37
N ASN A 11 -3.41 0.03 5.25
CA ASN A 11 -3.93 1.38 5.26
C ASN A 11 -2.91 2.43 5.74
N THR A 12 -1.86 2.01 6.45
CA THR A 12 -0.87 2.93 7.04
C THR A 12 0.49 2.92 6.32
N VAL A 13 0.60 2.23 5.18
CA VAL A 13 1.83 2.07 4.40
C VAL A 13 2.47 3.41 4.01
N ASP A 14 1.67 4.40 3.59
CA ASP A 14 2.20 5.73 3.21
C ASP A 14 2.90 6.41 4.41
N ALA A 15 2.25 6.36 5.59
CA ALA A 15 2.83 6.88 6.83
C ALA A 15 4.05 6.06 7.30
N TYR A 16 4.10 4.77 7.00
CA TYR A 16 5.25 3.92 7.34
C TYR A 16 6.54 4.39 6.68
N LEU A 17 6.51 5.00 5.50
CA LEU A 17 7.71 5.53 4.82
C LEU A 17 8.54 6.45 5.74
N SER A 18 7.87 7.43 6.35
CA SER A 18 8.52 8.39 7.25
C SER A 18 9.04 7.70 8.51
N HIS A 19 8.23 6.81 9.11
CA HIS A 19 8.61 6.07 10.31
C HIS A 19 9.81 5.14 10.07
N LYS A 20 9.86 4.46 8.92
CA LYS A 20 10.98 3.63 8.50
C LYS A 20 12.27 4.46 8.43
N GLY A 21 12.23 5.64 7.79
CA GLY A 21 13.39 6.53 7.71
C GLY A 21 13.94 6.94 9.08
N ILE A 22 13.04 7.19 10.04
CA ILE A 22 13.41 7.53 11.42
C ILE A 22 14.04 6.33 12.13
N LEU A 23 13.42 5.14 12.03
CA LEU A 23 13.95 3.92 12.64
C LEU A 23 15.31 3.53 12.03
N ASP A 24 15.47 3.66 10.72
CA ASP A 24 16.74 3.44 10.01
C ASP A 24 17.81 4.45 10.48
N THR A 25 17.42 5.70 10.73
CA THR A 25 18.31 6.71 11.32
C THR A 25 18.74 6.32 12.74
N TYR A 26 17.81 5.81 13.55
CA TYR A 26 18.14 5.33 14.90
C TYR A 26 19.04 4.10 14.86
N ALA A 27 18.79 3.16 13.94
CA ALA A 27 19.56 1.94 13.77
C ALA A 27 21.03 2.19 13.40
N ASN A 28 21.30 3.29 12.69
CA ASN A 28 22.64 3.69 12.27
C ASN A 28 23.31 4.67 13.27
N ASP A 29 22.69 4.93 14.41
CA ASP A 29 23.24 5.83 15.41
C ASP A 29 24.42 5.19 16.16
N SER A 30 25.45 6.01 16.43
CA SER A 30 26.67 5.62 17.12
C SER A 30 26.70 6.00 18.61
N HIS A 31 25.60 6.53 19.17
CA HIS A 31 25.51 6.87 20.60
C HIS A 31 25.99 5.71 21.50
N GLY A 32 27.06 5.98 22.27
CA GLY A 32 27.85 4.94 22.93
C GLY A 32 27.07 4.09 23.94
N ASN A 33 26.11 4.67 24.67
CA ASN A 33 25.40 3.95 25.73
C ASN A 33 24.50 2.83 25.19
N TYR A 34 23.71 3.09 24.14
CA TYR A 34 22.85 2.06 23.54
C TYR A 34 23.67 0.94 22.91
N LYS A 35 24.78 1.28 22.25
CA LYS A 35 25.71 0.31 21.70
C LYS A 35 26.23 -0.63 22.79
N ILE A 36 26.72 -0.10 23.92
CA ILE A 36 27.22 -0.92 25.04
C ILE A 36 26.11 -1.83 25.58
N TYR A 37 24.89 -1.32 25.77
CA TYR A 37 23.77 -2.15 26.24
C TYR A 37 23.46 -3.27 25.26
N CYS A 38 23.38 -2.96 23.97
CA CYS A 38 23.13 -3.94 22.92
C CYS A 38 24.24 -4.98 22.78
N GLU A 39 25.51 -4.59 22.84
CA GLU A 39 26.65 -5.52 22.84
C GLU A 39 26.54 -6.53 23.98
N ASN A 40 26.19 -6.07 25.18
CA ASN A 40 25.99 -6.96 26.33
C ASN A 40 24.83 -7.93 26.10
N ILE A 41 23.65 -7.42 25.70
CA ILE A 41 22.46 -8.25 25.44
C ILE A 41 22.74 -9.29 24.35
N ILE A 42 23.38 -8.87 23.26
CA ILE A 42 23.69 -9.74 22.12
C ILE A 42 24.63 -10.86 22.55
N LYS A 43 25.67 -10.52 23.32
CA LYS A 43 26.63 -11.50 23.84
C LYS A 43 25.99 -12.52 24.77
N THR A 44 25.07 -12.09 25.64
CA THR A 44 24.49 -12.95 26.68
C THR A 44 23.26 -13.74 26.22
N ASN A 45 22.45 -13.19 25.31
CA ASN A 45 21.12 -13.73 25.01
C ASN A 45 20.86 -13.99 23.52
N LEU A 46 21.65 -13.42 22.61
CA LEU A 46 21.44 -13.56 21.15
C LEU A 46 22.61 -14.25 20.45
N ASN A 47 23.22 -15.23 21.12
CA ASN A 47 24.33 -16.04 20.60
C ASN A 47 25.51 -15.22 20.05
N ASN A 48 25.74 -14.02 20.59
CA ASN A 48 26.78 -13.11 20.11
C ASN A 48 26.65 -12.73 18.61
N ASN A 49 25.43 -12.80 18.05
CA ASN A 49 25.18 -12.40 16.67
C ASN A 49 25.00 -10.88 16.57
N LEU A 50 26.02 -10.19 16.03
CA LEU A 50 26.04 -8.74 15.89
C LEU A 50 25.06 -8.19 14.85
N ASP A 51 24.44 -9.03 14.02
CA ASP A 51 23.45 -8.59 13.04
C ASP A 51 22.18 -8.04 13.72
N TYR A 52 21.92 -8.41 14.98
CA TYR A 52 20.84 -7.83 15.80
C TYR A 52 21.15 -6.41 16.32
N MET A 53 22.36 -5.90 16.14
CA MET A 53 22.81 -4.61 16.70
C MET A 53 21.91 -3.46 16.26
N LYS A 54 21.63 -3.37 14.96
CA LYS A 54 20.81 -2.29 14.37
C LYS A 54 19.41 -2.26 14.96
N ALA A 55 18.75 -3.42 15.03
CA ALA A 55 17.41 -3.55 15.61
C ALA A 55 17.41 -3.17 17.10
N CYS A 56 18.43 -3.61 17.85
CA CYS A 56 18.54 -3.32 19.27
C CYS A 56 18.71 -1.82 19.54
N ILE A 57 19.64 -1.17 18.84
CA ILE A 57 19.90 0.28 19.00
C ILE A 57 18.65 1.08 18.65
N ALA A 58 17.99 0.75 17.53
CA ALA A 58 16.78 1.46 17.10
C ALA A 58 15.65 1.38 18.13
N ILE A 59 15.38 0.20 18.71
CA ILE A 59 14.34 0.05 19.74
C ILE A 59 14.70 0.87 20.99
N LEU A 60 15.93 0.75 21.50
CA LEU A 60 16.31 1.47 22.73
C LEU A 60 16.22 2.98 22.54
N LYS A 61 16.68 3.49 21.40
CA LYS A 61 16.62 4.92 21.09
C LYS A 61 15.18 5.39 20.87
N HIS A 62 14.37 4.64 20.12
CA HIS A 62 12.96 4.97 19.94
C HIS A 62 12.21 4.99 21.27
N SER A 63 12.45 3.99 22.12
CA SER A 63 11.87 3.90 23.45
C SER A 63 12.27 5.09 24.34
N HIS A 64 13.52 5.51 24.30
CA HIS A 64 13.99 6.68 25.05
C HIS A 64 13.32 7.97 24.56
N ILE A 65 13.30 8.21 23.25
CA ILE A 65 12.72 9.43 22.67
C ILE A 65 11.20 9.47 22.88
N SER A 66 10.51 8.33 22.77
CA SER A 66 9.05 8.28 22.95
C SER A 66 8.59 8.56 24.39
N LYS A 67 9.48 8.46 25.39
CA LYS A 67 9.19 8.86 26.78
C LYS A 67 9.28 10.37 26.99
N ASP A 68 10.04 11.09 26.16
CA ASP A 68 10.19 12.54 26.21
C ASP A 68 9.24 13.19 25.19
N LYS A 69 7.95 13.27 25.54
CA LYS A 69 6.89 13.79 24.66
C LYS A 69 7.05 15.27 24.31
N ASP A 70 7.82 16.01 25.11
CA ASP A 70 8.09 17.43 24.91
C ASP A 70 9.37 17.66 24.09
N ALA A 71 10.12 16.60 23.77
CA ALA A 71 11.28 16.71 22.90
C ALA A 71 10.88 17.18 21.49
N PHE A 72 11.63 18.14 20.96
CA PHE A 72 11.47 18.59 19.56
C PHE A 72 11.61 17.44 18.54
N SER A 73 12.31 16.37 18.91
CA SER A 73 12.51 15.16 18.10
C SER A 73 11.48 14.05 18.36
N TYR A 74 10.46 14.30 19.18
CA TYR A 74 9.41 13.34 19.46
C TYR A 74 8.62 13.03 18.19
N ILE A 75 8.63 11.75 17.80
CA ILE A 75 7.79 11.24 16.72
C ILE A 75 7.08 10.00 17.24
N ASN A 76 5.76 10.05 17.24
CA ASN A 76 4.92 8.93 17.64
C ASN A 76 4.94 7.87 16.53
N ILE A 77 5.71 6.79 16.73
CA ILE A 77 5.74 5.65 15.81
C ILE A 77 4.73 4.62 16.30
N PRO A 78 3.66 4.32 15.53
CA PRO A 78 2.72 3.27 15.91
C PRO A 78 3.42 1.92 16.07
N CYS A 79 2.99 1.13 17.05
CA CYS A 79 3.58 -0.17 17.35
C CYS A 79 3.49 -1.16 16.18
N GLY A 80 2.44 -1.06 15.36
CA GLY A 80 2.36 -1.79 14.09
C GLY A 80 3.58 -1.50 13.20
N HIS A 81 3.93 -0.23 13.01
CA HIS A 81 5.08 0.17 12.19
C HIS A 81 6.40 -0.33 12.77
N LEU A 82 6.58 -0.22 14.09
CA LEU A 82 7.75 -0.81 14.75
C LEU A 82 7.80 -2.32 14.51
N ASN A 83 6.67 -3.03 14.62
CA ASN A 83 6.61 -4.47 14.43
C ASN A 83 6.98 -4.90 13.00
N ILE A 84 6.49 -4.20 11.96
CA ILE A 84 6.89 -4.48 10.57
C ILE A 84 8.36 -4.14 10.32
N TRP A 85 8.85 -3.03 10.86
CA TRP A 85 10.25 -2.68 10.73
C TRP A 85 11.15 -3.75 11.36
N LEU A 86 10.78 -4.27 12.53
CA LEU A 86 11.49 -5.37 13.17
C LEU A 86 11.43 -6.65 12.33
N LYS A 87 10.27 -6.99 11.75
CA LYS A 87 10.16 -8.11 10.81
C LYS A 87 11.16 -7.97 9.65
N GLU A 88 11.31 -6.78 9.07
CA GLU A 88 12.29 -6.50 8.03
C GLU A 88 13.72 -6.71 8.52
N GLN A 89 14.09 -6.13 9.68
CA GLN A 89 15.44 -6.27 10.22
C GLN A 89 15.79 -7.73 10.53
N ILE A 90 14.92 -8.44 11.24
CA ILE A 90 15.18 -9.83 11.67
C ILE A 90 15.23 -10.78 10.47
N LYS A 91 14.34 -10.61 9.47
CA LYS A 91 14.31 -11.45 8.27
C LYS A 91 15.60 -11.30 7.43
N ASN A 92 16.28 -10.16 7.51
CA ASN A 92 17.53 -9.90 6.79
C ASN A 92 18.77 -10.48 7.50
N ILE A 93 18.64 -11.03 8.71
CA ILE A 93 19.75 -11.65 9.44
C ILE A 93 20.00 -13.06 8.88
N PRO A 94 21.23 -13.38 8.42
CA PRO A 94 21.57 -14.70 7.94
C PRO A 94 21.32 -15.78 9.00
N ASN A 95 20.56 -16.81 8.64
CA ASN A 95 20.22 -17.94 9.53
C ASN A 95 19.68 -17.47 10.91
N TYR A 96 18.83 -16.43 10.91
CA TYR A 96 18.25 -15.89 12.14
C TYR A 96 17.62 -17.00 12.98
N LYS A 97 17.99 -17.06 14.26
CA LYS A 97 17.49 -18.06 15.22
C LYS A 97 16.36 -17.55 16.09
N TYR A 98 16.24 -16.23 16.20
CA TYR A 98 15.28 -15.56 17.05
C TYR A 98 14.29 -14.85 16.18
N ASP A 99 13.01 -15.18 16.31
CA ASP A 99 11.96 -14.43 15.61
C ASP A 99 11.76 -13.03 16.22
N VAL A 100 10.83 -12.26 15.66
CA VAL A 100 10.58 -10.87 16.09
C VAL A 100 10.13 -10.83 17.56
N LEU A 101 9.27 -11.76 17.96
CA LEU A 101 8.72 -11.80 19.30
C LEU A 101 9.79 -12.25 20.32
N GLU A 102 10.58 -13.26 20.00
CA GLU A 102 11.68 -13.74 20.83
C GLU A 102 12.76 -12.68 21.02
N PHE A 103 13.14 -12.00 19.93
CA PHE A 103 14.09 -10.88 19.98
C PHE A 103 13.55 -9.76 20.89
N TYR A 104 12.30 -9.35 20.68
CA TYR A 104 11.69 -8.28 21.47
C TYR A 104 11.59 -8.63 22.96
N ASN A 105 11.13 -9.84 23.28
CA ASN A 105 11.03 -10.32 24.66
C ASN A 105 12.39 -10.46 25.34
N THR A 106 13.44 -10.79 24.58
CA THR A 106 14.82 -10.77 25.07
C THR A 106 15.20 -9.37 25.53
N LEU A 107 14.92 -8.34 24.73
CA LEU A 107 15.19 -6.96 25.14
C LEU A 107 14.30 -6.52 26.32
N LYS A 108 13.02 -6.91 26.36
CA LYS A 108 12.11 -6.55 27.47
C LYS A 108 12.54 -7.16 28.81
N SER A 109 13.13 -8.35 28.80
CA SER A 109 13.55 -9.07 30.01
C SER A 109 14.95 -8.71 30.51
N HIS A 110 15.83 -8.22 29.63
CA HIS A 110 17.22 -7.97 30.00
C HIS A 110 17.42 -6.68 30.81
N GLN A 111 18.25 -6.72 31.87
CA GLN A 111 18.44 -5.63 32.84
C GLN A 111 18.86 -4.28 32.22
N PHE A 112 19.67 -4.27 31.17
CA PHE A 112 20.13 -3.03 30.51
C PHE A 112 19.06 -2.37 29.63
N SER A 113 18.11 -3.15 29.11
CA SER A 113 17.10 -2.67 28.15
C SER A 113 15.70 -2.54 28.75
N LYS A 114 15.41 -3.31 29.81
CA LYS A 114 14.15 -3.31 30.54
C LYS A 114 13.65 -1.90 30.94
N PRO A 115 14.48 -0.99 31.49
CA PRO A 115 14.03 0.36 31.87
C PRO A 115 13.52 1.19 30.69
N PHE A 116 13.98 0.88 29.48
CA PHE A 116 13.52 1.52 28.25
C PHE A 116 12.23 0.82 27.78
N ILE A 117 12.29 -0.48 27.54
CA ILE A 117 11.32 -1.21 26.72
C ILE A 117 10.05 -1.64 27.48
N ASN A 118 10.05 -1.63 28.82
CA ASN A 118 9.00 -2.28 29.62
C ASN A 118 7.56 -1.92 29.27
N ASP A 119 7.29 -0.69 28.83
CA ASP A 119 5.96 -0.17 28.49
C ASP A 119 5.80 0.08 26.97
N LEU A 120 6.85 -0.15 26.19
CA LEU A 120 6.83 0.04 24.75
C LEU A 120 5.99 -1.07 24.11
N CYS A 121 4.99 -0.71 23.32
CA CYS A 121 4.23 -1.64 22.47
C CYS A 121 3.78 -2.95 23.16
N ASP A 122 3.31 -2.82 24.39
CA ASP A 122 2.97 -3.96 25.24
C ASP A 122 1.84 -4.81 24.65
N GLY A 123 2.17 -6.06 24.30
CA GLY A 123 1.26 -7.01 23.66
C GLY A 123 1.05 -6.79 22.16
N GLU A 124 1.63 -5.73 21.57
CA GLU A 124 1.44 -5.37 20.17
C GLU A 124 2.53 -5.95 19.25
N ILE A 125 3.77 -6.10 19.74
CA ILE A 125 4.84 -6.76 19.00
C ILE A 125 4.60 -8.27 18.93
N ASN A 126 4.52 -8.80 17.72
CA ASN A 126 4.15 -10.18 17.44
C ASN A 126 4.77 -10.63 16.13
N ASN A 127 4.97 -11.93 15.96
CA ASN A 127 5.42 -12.48 14.68
C ASN A 127 4.44 -12.16 13.55
N ILE A 128 4.96 -11.52 12.50
CA ILE A 128 4.21 -11.18 11.29
C ILE A 128 4.37 -12.30 10.28
N ASP A 129 3.23 -12.75 9.76
CA ASP A 129 3.15 -13.75 8.70
C ASP A 129 3.90 -13.27 7.44
N ASP A 130 4.60 -14.19 6.78
CA ASP A 130 5.42 -13.87 5.61
C ASP A 130 4.59 -13.39 4.41
N SER A 131 3.35 -13.88 4.25
CA SER A 131 2.45 -13.41 3.20
C SER A 131 2.01 -11.97 3.44
N LEU A 132 1.61 -11.63 4.67
CA LEU A 132 1.30 -10.24 5.05
C LEU A 132 2.51 -9.34 4.79
N TYR A 133 3.69 -9.73 5.28
CA TYR A 133 4.90 -8.93 5.08
C TYR A 133 5.20 -8.72 3.60
N THR A 134 5.05 -9.74 2.76
CA THR A 134 5.29 -9.65 1.31
C THR A 134 4.33 -8.68 0.62
N ASP A 135 3.06 -8.74 0.97
CA ASP A 135 2.04 -7.84 0.43
C ASP A 135 2.20 -6.41 0.94
N PHE A 136 2.58 -6.24 2.21
CA PHE A 136 2.96 -4.94 2.76
C PHE A 136 4.15 -4.34 2.03
N GLN A 137 5.22 -5.12 1.81
CA GLN A 137 6.42 -4.66 1.08
C GLN A 137 6.10 -4.28 -0.37
N PHE A 138 5.19 -5.01 -1.01
CA PHE A 138 4.70 -4.64 -2.33
C PHE A 138 3.99 -3.27 -2.32
N LEU A 139 3.06 -3.04 -1.39
CA LEU A 139 2.40 -1.73 -1.25
C LEU A 139 3.41 -0.63 -0.88
N TYR A 140 4.33 -0.91 0.03
CA TYR A 140 5.40 0.01 0.42
C TYR A 140 6.21 0.47 -0.79
N ASN A 141 6.60 -0.45 -1.68
CA ASN A 141 7.36 -0.10 -2.88
C ASN A 141 6.55 0.80 -3.83
N LEU A 142 5.24 0.60 -3.94
CA LEU A 142 4.36 1.50 -4.70
C LEU A 142 4.35 2.91 -4.10
N HIS A 143 4.15 3.01 -2.79
CA HIS A 143 4.15 4.30 -2.07
C HIS A 143 5.53 4.98 -2.12
N TYR A 144 6.62 4.22 -2.00
CA TYR A 144 7.99 4.73 -2.08
C TYR A 144 8.27 5.38 -3.45
N ASN A 145 7.92 4.70 -4.54
CA ASN A 145 8.07 5.24 -5.89
C ASN A 145 7.18 6.47 -6.12
N LEU A 146 5.94 6.46 -5.61
CA LEU A 146 5.08 7.64 -5.66
C LEU A 146 5.68 8.82 -4.86
N ASN A 147 6.29 8.54 -3.71
CA ASN A 147 6.96 9.55 -2.90
C ASN A 147 8.21 10.13 -3.61
N ILE A 148 8.98 9.34 -4.35
CA ILE A 148 10.06 9.85 -5.21
C ILE A 148 9.50 10.87 -6.20
N TYR A 149 8.39 10.54 -6.88
CA TYR A 149 7.73 11.47 -7.80
C TYR A 149 7.21 12.75 -7.11
N ARG A 150 6.60 12.61 -5.92
CA ARG A 150 6.11 13.75 -5.14
C ARG A 150 7.23 14.75 -4.84
N ASN A 151 8.44 14.26 -4.59
CA ASN A 151 9.62 15.05 -4.24
C ASN A 151 10.47 15.51 -5.44
N ILE A 152 9.95 15.45 -6.67
CA ILE A 152 10.59 16.12 -7.81
C ILE A 152 10.42 17.64 -7.65
N PHE A 153 11.53 18.31 -7.32
CA PHE A 153 11.59 19.77 -7.16
C PHE A 153 12.14 20.49 -8.40
N ASP A 154 13.07 19.85 -9.14
CA ASP A 154 13.57 20.35 -10.41
C ASP A 154 12.82 19.69 -11.56
N TYR A 155 12.01 20.46 -12.27
CA TYR A 155 11.22 19.98 -13.41
C TYR A 155 12.08 19.61 -14.63
N ASN A 156 13.37 19.96 -14.62
CA ASN A 156 14.33 19.55 -15.64
C ASN A 156 15.03 18.23 -15.29
N ASP A 157 14.96 17.78 -14.02
CA ASP A 157 15.50 16.50 -13.60
C ASP A 157 14.50 15.38 -13.85
N LEU A 158 14.66 14.73 -15.01
CA LEU A 158 13.82 13.61 -15.43
C LEU A 158 14.23 12.27 -14.82
N THR A 159 15.32 12.19 -14.05
CA THR A 159 15.83 10.92 -13.52
C THR A 159 14.82 10.22 -12.60
N ASN A 160 14.01 11.01 -11.90
CA ASN A 160 12.99 10.51 -10.99
C ASN A 160 11.66 10.19 -11.68
N CYS A 161 11.50 10.51 -12.97
CA CYS A 161 10.28 10.24 -13.72
C CYS A 161 10.05 8.73 -13.94
N ASP A 162 11.12 7.94 -13.97
CA ASP A 162 11.04 6.48 -14.08
C ASP A 162 10.30 5.83 -12.90
N SER A 163 10.26 6.48 -11.74
CA SER A 163 9.51 6.01 -10.56
C SER A 163 8.01 5.84 -10.84
N ILE A 164 7.42 6.70 -11.67
CA ILE A 164 6.01 6.59 -12.06
C ILE A 164 5.76 5.41 -13.01
N THR A 165 6.68 5.18 -13.94
CA THR A 165 6.64 4.00 -14.81
C THR A 165 6.75 2.72 -13.99
N ALA A 166 7.62 2.71 -12.97
CA ALA A 166 7.75 1.60 -12.03
C ALA A 166 6.45 1.37 -11.22
N CYS A 167 5.83 2.43 -10.68
CA CYS A 167 4.53 2.37 -10.00
C CYS A 167 3.46 1.70 -10.88
N LYS A 168 3.29 2.20 -12.11
CA LYS A 168 2.26 1.70 -13.04
C LYS A 168 2.48 0.22 -13.36
N THR A 169 3.72 -0.16 -13.66
CA THR A 169 4.08 -1.53 -14.01
C THR A 169 3.82 -2.48 -12.84
N ALA A 170 4.27 -2.10 -11.63
CA ALA A 170 4.05 -2.90 -10.42
C ALA A 170 2.57 -3.02 -10.07
N TYR A 171 1.80 -1.93 -10.13
CA TYR A 171 0.36 -1.95 -9.90
C TYR A 171 -0.37 -2.89 -10.87
N GLY A 172 -0.08 -2.78 -12.17
CA GLY A 172 -0.68 -3.61 -13.22
C GLY A 172 -0.43 -5.10 -13.02
N SER A 173 0.71 -5.49 -12.43
CA SER A 173 1.05 -6.89 -12.18
C SER A 173 0.13 -7.60 -11.17
N LYS A 174 -0.50 -6.86 -10.25
CA LYS A 174 -1.35 -7.44 -9.19
C LYS A 174 -2.83 -7.08 -9.31
N ILE A 175 -3.18 -5.98 -9.97
CA ILE A 175 -4.55 -5.46 -9.94
C ILE A 175 -5.58 -6.40 -10.56
N ASN A 176 -5.19 -7.18 -11.56
CA ASN A 176 -6.08 -8.16 -12.21
C ASN A 176 -6.51 -9.29 -11.26
N ASN A 177 -5.79 -9.50 -10.16
CA ASN A 177 -6.18 -10.49 -9.14
C ASN A 177 -7.30 -9.97 -8.22
N CYS A 178 -7.70 -8.71 -8.36
CA CYS A 178 -8.70 -8.06 -7.52
C CYS A 178 -10.13 -8.09 -8.08
N LEU A 179 -10.44 -9.04 -8.97
CA LEU A 179 -11.74 -9.20 -9.62
C LEU A 179 -12.85 -9.77 -8.72
N SER A 180 -12.53 -10.22 -7.51
CA SER A 180 -13.49 -10.87 -6.62
C SER A 180 -14.39 -9.87 -5.88
N PRO A 181 -15.71 -10.15 -5.74
CA PRO A 181 -16.64 -9.30 -4.99
C PRO A 181 -16.30 -9.20 -3.49
N LYS A 182 -15.48 -10.11 -2.95
CA LYS A 182 -14.82 -9.96 -1.66
C LYS A 182 -13.39 -9.50 -1.90
N SER A 183 -13.20 -8.18 -1.93
CA SER A 183 -11.88 -7.58 -2.10
C SER A 183 -10.99 -7.99 -0.93
N SER A 184 -9.86 -8.64 -1.23
CA SER A 184 -8.86 -8.99 -0.22
C SER A 184 -8.29 -7.71 0.43
N PRO A 185 -7.70 -7.80 1.63
CA PRO A 185 -7.02 -6.66 2.24
C PRO A 185 -6.02 -5.98 1.30
N LEU A 186 -5.21 -6.75 0.57
CA LEU A 186 -4.28 -6.21 -0.43
C LEU A 186 -5.01 -5.43 -1.54
N CYS A 187 -6.14 -5.97 -2.03
CA CYS A 187 -6.92 -5.33 -3.09
C CYS A 187 -7.58 -4.01 -2.63
N LYS A 188 -7.94 -3.90 -1.34
CA LYS A 188 -8.35 -2.64 -0.72
C LYS A 188 -7.17 -1.64 -0.66
N GLY A 189 -5.99 -2.11 -0.24
CA GLY A 189 -4.76 -1.30 -0.24
C GLY A 189 -4.40 -0.77 -1.64
N LEU A 190 -4.47 -1.62 -2.66
CA LEU A 190 -4.29 -1.24 -4.08
C LEU A 190 -5.29 -0.19 -4.55
N LYS A 191 -6.56 -0.31 -4.14
CA LYS A 191 -7.59 0.67 -4.47
C LYS A 191 -7.31 2.04 -3.83
N SER A 192 -6.91 2.07 -2.56
CA SER A 192 -6.47 3.29 -1.88
C SER A 192 -5.24 3.91 -2.56
N PHE A 193 -4.24 3.09 -2.90
CA PHE A 193 -3.06 3.55 -3.64
C PHE A 193 -3.43 4.17 -5.00
N LYS A 194 -4.33 3.54 -5.76
CA LYS A 194 -4.83 4.10 -7.05
C LYS A 194 -5.37 5.51 -6.87
N GLU A 195 -6.19 5.74 -5.84
CA GLU A 195 -6.78 7.05 -5.58
C GLU A 195 -5.70 8.10 -5.32
N GLN A 196 -4.71 7.77 -4.48
CA GLN A 196 -3.58 8.65 -4.21
C GLN A 196 -2.74 8.93 -5.46
N TYR A 197 -2.35 7.90 -6.20
CA TYR A 197 -1.59 8.04 -7.45
C TYR A 197 -2.33 8.92 -8.45
N ASN A 198 -3.62 8.67 -8.66
CA ASN A 198 -4.42 9.42 -9.64
C ASN A 198 -4.57 10.88 -9.25
N ASN A 199 -4.66 11.21 -7.96
CA ASN A 199 -4.65 12.59 -7.49
C ASN A 199 -3.31 13.28 -7.80
N GLU A 200 -2.17 12.61 -7.56
CA GLU A 200 -0.84 13.16 -7.89
C GLU A 200 -0.67 13.39 -9.40
N MET A 201 -1.23 12.51 -10.23
CA MET A 201 -1.13 12.66 -11.69
C MET A 201 -1.91 13.86 -12.24
N GLN A 202 -2.85 14.44 -11.49
CA GLN A 202 -3.56 15.66 -11.89
C GLN A 202 -2.64 16.90 -11.86
N ILE A 203 -1.55 16.86 -11.08
CA ILE A 203 -0.61 17.97 -10.95
C ILE A 203 0.16 18.13 -12.26
N LYS A 204 -0.02 19.26 -12.95
CA LYS A 204 0.65 19.54 -14.23
C LYS A 204 2.13 19.88 -14.03
N GLY A 205 2.96 19.67 -15.06
CA GLY A 205 4.36 20.10 -15.11
C GLY A 205 5.40 19.09 -14.62
N LYS A 206 5.06 18.20 -13.67
CA LYS A 206 5.97 17.11 -13.26
C LYS A 206 6.08 16.04 -14.34
N CYS A 207 7.29 15.81 -14.86
CA CYS A 207 7.62 14.83 -15.92
C CYS A 207 6.87 15.07 -17.25
N PRO A 208 7.29 16.06 -18.06
CA PRO A 208 6.57 16.47 -19.29
C PRO A 208 6.49 15.38 -20.36
N ASN A 209 7.44 14.43 -20.38
CA ASN A 209 7.51 13.37 -21.39
C ASN A 209 6.77 12.08 -20.99
N ILE A 210 6.18 12.02 -19.80
CA ILE A 210 5.41 10.85 -19.36
C ILE A 210 3.94 11.09 -19.69
N GLU A 211 3.39 10.19 -20.50
CA GLU A 211 1.95 10.10 -20.68
C GLU A 211 1.32 9.74 -19.32
N LYS A 212 0.73 10.74 -18.67
CA LYS A 212 0.08 10.59 -17.36
C LYS A 212 -1.18 9.75 -17.50
N LYS A 213 -1.00 8.44 -17.55
CA LYS A 213 -2.11 7.48 -17.56
C LYS A 213 -2.55 7.25 -16.12
N TYR A 214 -3.80 7.60 -15.85
CA TYR A 214 -4.49 7.23 -14.63
C TYR A 214 -4.55 5.70 -14.50
N LEU A 215 -4.39 5.21 -13.28
CA LEU A 215 -4.60 3.80 -12.97
C LEU A 215 -6.09 3.48 -12.99
N SER A 216 -6.46 2.38 -13.62
CA SER A 216 -7.82 1.83 -13.63
C SER A 216 -7.98 0.75 -12.55
N TYR A 217 -9.23 0.39 -12.25
CA TYR A 217 -9.54 -0.79 -11.43
C TYR A 217 -10.48 -1.68 -12.28
N PRO A 218 -10.25 -3.01 -12.35
CA PRO A 218 -10.96 -3.89 -13.29
C PRO A 218 -12.50 -3.87 -13.17
N GLU A 219 -13.05 -3.62 -11.99
CA GLU A 219 -14.50 -3.47 -11.78
C GLU A 219 -15.13 -2.30 -12.55
N GLN A 220 -14.33 -1.31 -12.98
CA GLN A 220 -14.81 -0.16 -13.78
C GLN A 220 -14.78 -0.44 -15.28
N GLU A 221 -13.89 -1.30 -15.77
CA GLU A 221 -13.85 -1.72 -17.18
C GLU A 221 -14.99 -2.68 -17.51
N ASN A 222 -15.23 -3.70 -16.68
CA ASN A 222 -16.36 -4.62 -16.90
C ASN A 222 -17.71 -3.91 -16.89
N ARG A 223 -17.88 -2.85 -16.09
CA ARG A 223 -19.13 -2.08 -16.05
C ARG A 223 -19.29 -1.19 -17.29
N LYS A 224 -18.20 -0.61 -17.81
CA LYS A 224 -18.19 0.15 -19.06
C LYS A 224 -18.42 -0.76 -20.27
N GLU A 225 -17.75 -1.90 -20.35
CA GLU A 225 -17.98 -2.91 -21.41
C GLU A 225 -19.38 -3.53 -21.35
N GLN A 226 -19.98 -3.64 -20.16
CA GLN A 226 -21.37 -4.09 -20.02
C GLN A 226 -22.36 -2.99 -20.43
N LEU A 227 -22.10 -1.72 -20.07
CA LEU A 227 -22.91 -0.58 -20.49
C LEU A 227 -22.84 -0.38 -22.02
N GLU A 228 -21.64 -0.43 -22.61
CA GLU A 228 -21.43 -0.33 -24.06
C GLU A 228 -22.08 -1.49 -24.83
N ARG A 229 -22.00 -2.73 -24.30
CA ARG A 229 -22.74 -3.88 -24.89
C ARG A 229 -24.26 -3.74 -24.81
N THR A 230 -24.77 -3.12 -23.74
CA THR A 230 -26.23 -2.91 -23.58
C THR A 230 -26.74 -1.78 -24.50
N GLU A 231 -25.90 -0.79 -24.80
CA GLU A 231 -26.20 0.29 -25.75
C GLU A 231 -26.15 -0.17 -27.22
N ASP A 232 -25.23 -1.09 -27.57
CA ASP A 232 -25.18 -1.73 -28.90
C ASP A 232 -26.37 -2.69 -29.12
N GLU A 233 -26.81 -3.45 -28.11
CA GLU A 233 -28.00 -4.30 -28.24
C GLU A 233 -29.31 -3.50 -28.31
N GLY A 234 -29.37 -2.34 -27.66
CA GLY A 234 -30.52 -1.42 -27.72
C GLY A 234 -30.67 -0.67 -29.06
N SER A 235 -29.59 -0.55 -29.83
CA SER A 235 -29.58 0.15 -31.13
C SER A 235 -29.84 -0.78 -32.32
N ILE A 236 -29.72 -2.11 -32.16
CA ILE A 236 -30.02 -3.09 -33.22
C ILE A 236 -31.53 -3.33 -33.40
N GLN A 237 -32.39 -3.01 -32.42
CA GLN A 237 -33.84 -3.26 -32.52
C GLN A 237 -34.67 -2.15 -33.17
N LEU A 238 -34.11 -0.99 -33.56
CA LEU A 238 -34.91 0.10 -34.13
C LEU A 238 -34.88 0.23 -35.67
N ASN A 239 -34.08 -0.57 -36.38
CA ASN A 239 -33.96 -0.48 -37.84
C ASN A 239 -34.38 -1.78 -38.52
N SER A 240 -35.68 -2.08 -38.51
CA SER A 240 -36.29 -3.05 -39.43
C SER A 240 -37.76 -2.70 -39.68
N ALA A 241 -37.98 -1.62 -40.43
CA ALA A 241 -39.26 -1.38 -41.11
C ALA A 241 -38.96 -1.13 -42.60
N PRO A 242 -39.46 -1.95 -43.55
CA PRO A 242 -39.20 -1.73 -44.97
C PRO A 242 -40.14 -0.67 -45.58
N GLN A 243 -39.57 0.28 -46.32
CA GLN A 243 -40.19 0.96 -47.49
C GLN A 243 -39.95 0.06 -48.72
N GLY A 244 -40.77 -0.08 -49.76
CA GLY A 244 -42.02 0.52 -50.27
C GLY A 244 -42.26 -0.07 -51.70
N GLU A 245 -43.21 0.49 -52.46
CA GLU A 245 -43.57 0.24 -53.90
C GLU A 245 -44.65 -0.84 -54.16
N ASP A 246 -45.68 -0.67 -55.02
CA ASP A 246 -46.24 0.48 -55.78
C ASP A 246 -47.62 0.08 -56.37
N LEU A 247 -48.42 1.09 -56.76
CA LEU A 247 -49.55 1.14 -57.72
C LEU A 247 -50.86 0.33 -57.49
N SER A 248 -51.98 1.05 -57.35
CA SER A 248 -53.05 1.16 -58.37
C SER A 248 -54.17 2.11 -57.90
N GLU A 249 -54.46 3.13 -58.70
CA GLU A 249 -55.67 3.95 -58.61
C GLU A 249 -56.93 3.11 -58.94
N GLU A 250 -58.01 3.30 -58.17
CA GLU A 250 -59.38 3.42 -58.70
C GLU A 250 -60.36 3.82 -57.57
N HIS A 251 -61.04 4.95 -57.74
CA HIS A 251 -62.33 5.29 -57.12
C HIS A 251 -63.40 5.07 -58.22
N PRO A 252 -64.74 4.95 -57.96
CA PRO A 252 -65.48 5.39 -56.78
C PRO A 252 -66.72 4.54 -56.34
N SER A 253 -67.36 5.02 -55.27
CA SER A 253 -68.79 4.93 -54.93
C SER A 253 -69.32 3.66 -54.22
N GLY A 254 -70.13 3.89 -53.17
CA GLY A 254 -70.92 2.83 -52.52
C GLY A 254 -71.47 3.24 -51.15
N TYR A 255 -72.76 3.51 -51.13
CA TYR A 255 -73.60 3.97 -50.01
C TYR A 255 -73.81 2.94 -48.87
N ASN A 256 -74.12 3.49 -47.69
CA ASN A 256 -75.15 3.09 -46.70
C ASN A 256 -74.92 2.09 -45.54
N SER A 257 -75.32 2.60 -44.35
CA SER A 257 -76.08 1.99 -43.23
C SER A 257 -75.56 0.70 -42.57
N GLY A 258 -75.56 0.51 -41.26
CA GLY A 258 -76.24 1.13 -40.13
C GLY A 258 -76.45 0.05 -39.04
N HIS A 259 -76.75 0.49 -37.80
CA HIS A 259 -77.28 -0.31 -36.65
C HIS A 259 -76.29 -1.31 -36.03
N SER A 260 -76.12 -1.43 -34.71
CA SER A 260 -76.76 -0.88 -33.51
C SER A 260 -75.75 -0.93 -32.36
#